data_AF-A0A1A8BS96-F1
#
_entry.id   AF-A0A1A8BS96-F1
#
_cell.length_a   1.000
_cell.length_b   1.000
_cell.length_c   1.000
_cell.angle_alpha   90.00
_cell.angle_beta   90.00
_cell.angle_gamma   90.00
#
_symmetry.space_group_name_H-M   'P 1'
#
loop_
_entity.id
_entity.type
_entity.pdbx_description
1 polymer ?
#
loop_
_entity_poly.entity_id
_entity_poly.type
_entity_poly.pdbx_seq_one_letter_code
_entity_poly.pdbx_strand_id
1 'polypeptide(L)'
;DNEPITLSNRFQAIQLGLCHTLVIKKCQLLDSSRVTAEAEGKMSKASLKVQEAQVMFTKKMEAVTAEEFGEATLETEISLETGEVQWMRQGVVIQS
;
A
#
# COMPACT_ATOMS: atom_id res chain seq x y z
N ASP A 1 -13.97 13.35 10.63
CA ASP A 1 -14.86 13.86 11.70
C ASP A 1 -14.03 14.38 12.85
N ASN A 2 -14.52 15.37 13.62
CA ASN A 2 -13.78 15.97 14.74
C ASN A 2 -13.70 15.06 15.97
N GLU A 3 -13.71 13.74 15.77
CA GLU A 3 -13.59 12.76 16.83
C GLU A 3 -12.13 12.67 17.29
N PRO A 4 -11.86 12.63 18.60
CA PRO A 4 -10.52 12.41 19.12
C PRO A 4 -9.93 11.10 18.60
N ILE A 5 -8.67 11.14 18.16
CA ILE A 5 -7.96 9.93 17.75
C ILE A 5 -7.60 9.11 18.99
N THR A 6 -8.19 7.93 19.12
CA THR A 6 -7.88 6.99 20.20
C THR A 6 -6.57 6.27 19.94
N LEU A 7 -5.62 6.36 20.88
CA LEU A 7 -4.33 5.67 20.79
C LEU A 7 -4.51 4.15 20.82
N SER A 8 -3.73 3.45 20.00
CA SER A 8 -3.81 2.00 19.80
C SER A 8 -2.54 1.47 19.14
N ASN A 9 -2.54 0.18 18.76
CA ASN A 9 -1.47 -0.38 17.94
C ASN A 9 -1.34 0.33 16.57
N ARG A 10 -2.45 0.86 16.02
CA ARG A 10 -2.47 1.62 14.77
C ARG A 10 -2.13 3.09 14.95
N PHE A 11 -2.64 3.74 16.00
CA PHE A 11 -2.45 5.18 16.23
C PHE A 11 -1.55 5.41 17.44
N GLN A 12 -0.35 5.96 17.23
CA GLN A 12 0.62 6.17 18.31
C GLN A 12 1.01 7.64 18.38
N ALA A 13 0.98 8.22 19.58
CA ALA A 13 1.49 9.55 19.83
C ALA A 13 2.89 9.44 20.47
N ILE A 14 3.84 10.20 19.94
CA ILE A 14 5.21 10.28 20.44
C ILE A 14 5.49 11.74 20.76
N GLN A 15 6.10 12.00 21.92
CA GLN A 15 6.55 13.33 22.32
C GLN A 15 8.05 13.30 22.60
N LEU A 16 8.78 14.21 21.96
CA LEU A 16 10.20 14.44 22.18
C LEU A 16 10.42 15.94 22.43
N GLY A 17 10.47 16.32 23.70
CA GLY A 17 10.51 17.73 24.10
C GLY A 17 9.27 18.48 23.60
N LEU A 18 9.49 19.47 22.73
CA LEU A 18 8.44 20.30 22.12
C LEU A 18 7.86 19.70 20.82
N CYS A 19 8.42 18.59 20.34
CA CYS A 19 7.94 17.91 19.13
C CYS A 19 6.90 16.86 19.48
N HIS A 20 5.73 16.96 18.85
CA HIS A 20 4.64 15.98 18.95
C HIS A 20 4.46 15.29 17.59
N THR A 21 4.39 13.97 17.58
CA THR A 21 4.25 13.16 16.37
C THR A 21 3.08 12.20 16.53
N LEU A 22 2.20 12.16 15.52
CA LEU A 22 1.18 11.14 15.37
C LEU A 22 1.64 10.14 14.30
N VAL A 23 1.78 8.87 14.69
CA VAL A 23 2.09 7.75 13.80
C VAL A 23 0.82 6.96 13.53
N ILE A 24 0.46 6.81 12.25
CA ILE A 24 -0.66 5.99 11.79
C ILE A 24 -0.08 4.78 11.07
N LYS A 25 -0.29 3.57 11.61
CA LYS A 25 0.18 2.31 11.05
C LYS A 25 -0.95 1.63 10.28
N LYS A 26 -0.57 0.88 9.23
CA LYS A 26 -1.49 0.16 8.35
C LYS A 26 -2.57 1.10 7.79
N CYS A 27 -2.15 2.18 7.14
CA CYS A 27 -3.07 3.16 6.56
C CYS A 27 -4.03 2.48 5.58
N GLN A 28 -5.30 2.89 5.64
CA GLN A 28 -6.38 2.47 4.76
C GLN A 28 -6.89 3.68 3.97
N LEU A 29 -7.56 3.46 2.84
CA LEU A 29 -8.11 4.57 2.04
C LEU A 29 -9.07 5.45 2.85
N LEU A 30 -9.86 4.80 3.72
CA LEU A 30 -10.76 5.41 4.72
C LEU A 30 -10.05 6.41 5.65
N ASP A 31 -8.75 6.25 5.91
CA ASP A 31 -8.04 7.15 6.81
C ASP A 31 -7.80 8.54 6.18
N SER A 32 -8.01 8.69 4.86
CA SER A 32 -7.90 9.97 4.15
C SER A 32 -8.88 10.99 4.71
N SER A 33 -8.34 11.99 5.42
CA SER A 33 -9.13 12.89 6.23
C SER A 33 -8.34 14.16 6.60
N ARG A 34 -9.01 15.13 7.24
CA ARG A 34 -8.33 16.25 7.87
C ARG A 34 -7.92 15.86 9.29
N VAL A 35 -6.62 15.88 9.57
CA VAL A 35 -6.05 15.68 10.90
C VAL A 35 -5.91 17.04 11.59
N THR A 36 -6.30 17.11 12.87
CA THR A 36 -6.19 18.31 13.70
C THR A 36 -5.34 17.99 14.93
N ALA A 37 -4.36 18.84 15.22
CA ALA A 37 -3.68 18.90 16.51
C ALA A 37 -4.21 20.11 17.27
N GLU A 38 -4.65 19.91 18.52
CA GLU A 38 -5.19 20.96 19.38
C GLU A 38 -4.34 21.08 20.67
N ALA A 39 -4.02 22.32 21.06
CA ALA A 39 -3.36 22.64 22.32
C ALA A 39 -3.92 23.96 22.86
N GLU A 40 -4.52 23.93 24.06
CA GLU A 40 -5.06 25.11 24.75
C GLU A 40 -6.00 25.98 23.87
N GLY A 41 -6.88 25.34 23.10
CA GLY A 41 -7.81 26.03 22.19
C GLY A 41 -7.19 26.57 20.90
N LYS A 42 -5.88 26.38 20.69
CA LYS A 42 -5.21 26.63 19.40
C LYS A 42 -5.17 25.34 18.59
N MET A 43 -5.36 25.44 17.27
CA MET A 43 -5.38 24.29 16.37
C MET A 43 -4.38 24.44 15.23
N SER A 44 -3.78 23.32 14.83
CA SER A 44 -3.08 23.15 13.57
C SER A 44 -3.74 22.01 12.78
N LYS A 45 -3.95 22.19 11.47
CA LYS A 45 -4.73 21.26 10.63
C LYS A 45 -3.98 20.92 9.36
N ALA A 46 -4.04 19.65 8.96
CA ALA A 46 -3.46 19.15 7.72
C ALA A 46 -4.37 18.09 7.08
N SER A 47 -4.27 17.92 5.75
CA SER A 47 -4.99 16.87 5.03
C SER A 47 -4.11 15.65 4.85
N LEU A 48 -4.55 14.49 5.35
CA LEU A 48 -3.99 13.19 5.04
C LEU A 48 -4.67 12.64 3.79
N LYS A 49 -3.86 12.27 2.79
CA LYS A 49 -4.33 11.55 1.60
C LYS A 49 -3.61 10.21 1.54
N VAL A 50 -4.34 9.12 1.74
CA VAL A 50 -3.86 7.76 1.52
C VAL A 50 -4.21 7.36 0.09
N GLN A 51 -3.26 6.75 -0.62
CA GLN A 51 -3.46 6.27 -1.97
C GLN A 51 -3.37 4.75 -1.99
N GLU A 52 -4.05 4.12 -2.94
CA GLU A 52 -3.92 2.68 -3.16
C GLU A 52 -2.46 2.32 -3.44
N ALA A 53 -2.00 1.21 -2.87
CA ALA A 53 -0.70 0.67 -3.21
C ALA A 53 -0.71 0.26 -4.69
N GLN A 54 0.22 0.80 -5.47
CA GLN A 54 0.34 0.41 -6.88
C GLN A 54 0.80 -1.04 -6.97
N VAL A 55 0.14 -1.81 -7.84
CA VAL A 55 0.62 -3.13 -8.24
C VAL A 55 1.85 -2.95 -9.12
N MET A 56 2.96 -3.52 -8.70
CA MET A 56 4.25 -3.47 -9.37
C MET A 56 4.82 -4.87 -9.47
N PHE A 57 5.53 -5.19 -10.55
CA PHE A 57 6.29 -6.42 -10.62
C PHE A 57 7.55 -6.31 -9.76
N THR A 58 7.61 -7.09 -8.68
CA THR A 58 8.78 -7.19 -7.78
C THR A 58 9.82 -8.16 -8.33
N LYS A 59 9.37 -9.20 -9.04
CA LYS A 59 10.20 -10.10 -9.87
C LYS A 59 9.68 -10.01 -11.29
N LYS A 60 10.48 -9.46 -12.20
CA LYS A 60 10.15 -9.44 -13.63
C LYS A 60 10.30 -10.84 -14.21
N MET A 61 9.43 -11.17 -15.17
CA MET A 61 9.53 -12.39 -15.95
C MET A 61 10.74 -12.34 -16.89
N GLU A 62 11.49 -13.44 -16.95
CA GLU A 62 12.68 -13.58 -17.79
C GLU A 62 12.42 -14.50 -18.99
N ALA A 63 13.30 -14.44 -19.99
CA ALA A 63 13.22 -15.32 -21.15
C ALA A 63 13.60 -16.75 -20.77
N VAL A 64 12.81 -17.72 -21.22
CA VAL A 64 13.05 -19.16 -21.00
C VAL A 64 13.19 -19.85 -22.35
N THR A 65 14.14 -20.77 -22.46
CA THR A 65 14.28 -21.69 -23.59
C THR A 65 14.03 -23.10 -23.08
N ALA A 66 13.20 -23.86 -23.80
CA ALA A 66 12.91 -25.26 -23.53
C ALA A 66 13.06 -26.07 -24.82
N GLU A 67 13.34 -27.35 -24.68
CA GLU A 67 13.41 -28.29 -25.79
C GLU A 67 12.02 -28.65 -26.30
N GLU A 68 11.93 -29.14 -27.55
CA GLU A 68 10.68 -29.64 -28.11
C GLU A 68 10.14 -30.79 -27.24
N PHE A 69 8.83 -30.79 -27.00
CA PHE A 69 8.14 -31.72 -26.09
C PHE A 69 8.53 -31.62 -24.61
N GLY A 70 9.39 -30.66 -24.25
CA GLY A 70 9.72 -30.33 -22.87
C GLY A 70 8.68 -29.43 -22.18
N GLU A 71 8.99 -29.07 -20.95
CA GLU A 71 8.19 -28.14 -20.14
C GLU A 71 8.90 -26.78 -20.03
N ALA A 72 8.13 -25.69 -20.03
CA ALA A 72 8.63 -24.36 -19.76
C ALA A 72 7.75 -23.69 -18.70
N THR A 73 8.39 -23.17 -17.66
CA THR A 73 7.71 -22.42 -16.59
C THR A 73 8.12 -20.96 -16.69
N LEU A 74 7.14 -20.07 -16.80
CA LEU A 74 7.35 -18.62 -16.65
C LEU A 74 6.76 -18.19 -15.31
N GLU A 75 7.50 -17.35 -14.59
CA GLU A 75 7.14 -16.88 -13.27
C GLU A 75 7.36 -15.38 -13.13
N THR A 76 6.57 -14.77 -12.25
CA THR A 76 6.69 -13.35 -11.89
C THR A 76 6.10 -13.15 -10.51
N GLU A 77 6.46 -12.04 -9.84
CA GLU A 77 5.92 -11.67 -8.54
C GLU A 77 5.43 -10.23 -8.59
N ILE A 78 4.34 -9.95 -7.89
CA ILE A 78 3.74 -8.62 -7.79
C ILE A 78 3.73 -8.11 -6.35
N SER A 79 3.69 -6.79 -6.19
CA SER A 79 3.72 -6.09 -4.90
C SER A 79 2.44 -6.25 -4.06
N LEU A 80 1.37 -6.81 -4.62
CA LEU A 80 0.09 -6.98 -3.95
C LEU A 80 -0.28 -8.46 -3.93
N GLU A 81 -0.34 -9.06 -2.74
CA GLU A 81 -0.66 -10.49 -2.54
C GLU A 81 -2.04 -10.87 -3.11
N THR A 82 -3.01 -9.97 -3.05
CA THR A 82 -4.35 -10.16 -3.62
C THR A 82 -4.47 -9.66 -5.06
N GLY A 83 -3.37 -9.26 -5.69
CA GLY A 83 -3.39 -8.80 -7.08
C GLY A 83 -3.52 -9.98 -8.04
N GLU A 84 -4.15 -9.73 -9.19
CA GLU A 84 -4.30 -10.74 -10.24
C GLU A 84 -3.25 -10.54 -11.34
N VAL A 85 -2.63 -11.63 -11.79
CA VAL A 85 -1.73 -11.64 -12.94
C VAL A 85 -2.45 -12.22 -14.14
N GLN A 86 -2.58 -11.43 -15.21
CA GLN A 86 -3.14 -11.89 -16.48
C GLN A 86 -2.03 -12.33 -17.42
N TRP A 87 -2.06 -13.60 -17.83
CA TRP A 87 -1.12 -14.15 -18.78
C TRP A 87 -1.59 -13.92 -20.23
N MET A 88 -0.68 -13.52 -21.11
CA MET A 88 -0.99 -13.27 -22.52
C MET A 88 0.05 -13.91 -23.43
N ARG A 89 -0.42 -14.53 -24.52
CA ARG A 89 0.42 -15.02 -25.62
C ARG A 89 0.07 -14.25 -26.88
N GLN A 90 1.04 -13.54 -27.45
CA GLN A 90 0.86 -12.74 -28.66
C GLN A 90 -0.32 -11.74 -28.57
N GLY A 91 -0.49 -11.13 -27.38
CA GLY A 91 -1.56 -10.16 -27.12
C GLY A 91 -2.93 -10.77 -26.81
N VAL A 92 -3.07 -12.10 -26.84
CA VAL A 92 -4.30 -12.80 -26.49
C VAL A 92 -4.21 -13.30 -25.05
N VAL A 93 -5.24 -13.02 -24.26
CA VAL A 93 -5.35 -13.51 -22.88
C VAL A 93 -5.46 -15.03 -22.87
N ILE A 94 -4.59 -15.67 -22.09
CA ILE A 94 -4.70 -17.09 -21.81
C ILE A 94 -5.70 -17.22 -20.67
N GLN A 95 -6.83 -17.86 -20.94
CA GLN A 95 -7.80 -18.20 -19.90
C GLN A 95 -7.32 -19.48 -19.21
N SER A 96 -7.31 -19.44 -17.88
CA SER A 96 -7.16 -20.62 -17.02
C SER A 96 -8.42 -21.45 -17.01
#